data_AF-A0A3S3ISX7-F1
#
_entry.id   AF-A0A3S3ISX7-F1
#
_cell.length_a   1.000
_cell.length_b   1.000
_cell.length_c   1.000
_cell.angle_alpha   90.00
_cell.angle_beta   90.00
_cell.angle_gamma   90.00
#
_symmetry.space_group_name_H-M   'P 1'
#
loop_
_entity.id
_entity.type
_entity.pdbx_description
1 polymer ?
#
loop_
_entity_poly.entity_id
_entity_poly.type
_entity_poly.pdbx_seq_one_letter_code
_entity_poly.pdbx_strand_id
1 'polypeptide(L)'
;MQFPIWHWVILLLLIGVPVFFAVRSAAKPSQNRADLVGFGGWLLLLAIGQTLSPFRTLAELFSSSQGYQQLLTQPNGPLAVCGEIVLLLAFAALQVIVLAAMLRRSPRFKQWFLYQWIAIPFVFALDAFWTSTILGAPISQILTREALATSIAGFVLTGIWVAYVYKSVRVRNTFGRAAAGEVAAA
;
A
#
# COMPACT_ATOMS: atom_id res chain seq x y z
N MET A 1 -23.30 10.67 12.73
CA MET A 1 -22.21 10.61 13.72
C MET A 1 -21.15 11.62 13.30
N GLN A 2 -20.90 12.66 14.09
CA GLN A 2 -19.88 13.68 13.77
C GLN A 2 -18.50 13.11 14.11
N PHE A 3 -17.64 12.93 13.11
CA PHE A 3 -16.27 12.49 13.34
C PHE A 3 -15.49 13.59 14.08
N PRO A 4 -14.88 13.31 15.25
CA PRO A 4 -14.21 14.33 16.04
C PRO A 4 -13.00 14.90 15.30
N ILE A 5 -12.76 16.20 15.44
CA ILE A 5 -11.70 16.98 14.76
C ILE A 5 -10.32 16.32 14.87
N TRP A 6 -10.05 15.60 15.96
CA TRP A 6 -8.84 14.81 16.17
C TRP A 6 -8.57 13.75 15.10
N HIS A 7 -9.60 13.16 14.48
CA HIS A 7 -9.42 12.23 13.35
C HIS A 7 -8.78 12.93 12.15
N TRP A 8 -9.22 14.15 11.86
CA TRP A 8 -8.68 14.93 10.74
C TRP A 8 -7.26 15.40 11.01
N VAL A 9 -6.92 15.75 12.24
CA VAL A 9 -5.55 16.11 12.65
C VAL A 9 -4.61 14.90 12.51
N ILE A 10 -5.04 13.71 12.96
CA ILE A 10 -4.25 12.48 12.83
C ILE A 10 -4.08 12.10 11.36
N LEU A 11 -5.13 12.16 10.55
CA LEU A 11 -5.06 11.92 9.10
C LEU A 11 -4.11 12.91 8.41
N LEU A 12 -4.21 14.20 8.74
CA LEU A 12 -3.36 15.25 8.18
C LEU A 12 -1.91 15.07 8.60
N LEU A 13 -1.63 14.60 9.83
CA LEU A 13 -0.25 14.28 10.22
C LEU A 13 0.25 13.03 9.51
N LEU A 14 -0.55 11.97 9.44
CA LEU A 14 -0.16 10.70 8.85
C LEU A 14 0.03 10.77 7.32
N ILE A 15 -0.73 11.61 6.62
CA ILE A 15 -0.59 11.86 5.17
C ILE A 15 0.36 13.03 4.93
N GLY A 16 0.17 14.12 5.66
CA GLY A 16 0.89 15.37 5.47
C GLY A 16 2.36 15.28 5.85
N VAL A 17 2.76 14.50 6.85
CA VAL A 17 4.18 14.33 7.19
C VAL A 17 4.94 13.61 6.06
N PRO A 18 4.52 12.43 5.57
CA PRO A 18 5.13 11.79 4.41
C PRO A 18 5.14 12.67 3.16
N VAL A 19 4.02 13.33 2.86
CA VAL A 19 3.90 14.24 1.71
C VAL A 19 4.84 15.44 1.87
N PHE A 20 4.91 16.04 3.05
CA PHE A 20 5.81 17.15 3.34
C PHE A 20 7.27 16.74 3.19
N PHE A 21 7.68 15.57 3.68
CA PHE A 21 9.04 15.05 3.46
C PHE A 21 9.32 14.77 1.98
N ALA A 22 8.35 14.21 1.24
CA ALA A 22 8.48 14.00 -0.20
C ALA A 22 8.62 15.33 -0.96
N VAL A 23 7.80 16.33 -0.65
CA VAL A 23 7.83 17.67 -1.25
C VAL A 23 9.10 18.44 -0.88
N ARG A 24 9.50 18.44 0.39
CA ARG A 24 10.75 19.06 0.85
C ARG A 24 11.96 18.39 0.20
N SER A 25 11.91 17.08 0.00
CA SER A 25 12.92 16.35 -0.75
C SER A 25 12.92 16.68 -2.25
N ALA A 26 11.78 17.04 -2.84
CA ALA A 26 11.68 17.49 -4.22
C ALA A 26 12.30 18.89 -4.40
N ALA A 27 12.19 19.73 -3.36
CA ALA A 27 12.62 21.11 -3.36
C ALA A 27 14.13 21.32 -3.11
N LYS A 28 14.88 20.30 -2.64
CA LYS A 28 16.34 20.38 -2.54
C LYS A 28 16.94 20.43 -3.97
N PRO A 29 17.62 21.51 -4.37
CA PRO A 29 18.24 21.60 -5.69
C PRO A 29 19.30 20.50 -5.82
N SER A 30 19.26 19.72 -6.91
CA SER A 30 20.37 18.84 -7.23
C SER A 30 21.58 19.70 -7.60
N GLN A 31 22.73 19.41 -6.99
CA GLN A 31 23.99 20.14 -7.23
C GLN A 31 24.44 20.06 -8.71
N ASN A 32 23.90 19.08 -9.45
CA ASN A 32 24.01 18.94 -10.89
C ASN A 32 22.61 18.74 -11.51
N ARG A 33 22.22 19.57 -12.50
CA ARG A 33 20.94 19.42 -13.24
C ARG A 33 20.85 18.10 -14.03
N ALA A 34 21.99 17.47 -14.31
CA ALA A 34 22.08 16.18 -15.00
C ALA A 34 21.72 14.98 -14.10
N ASP A 35 21.75 15.14 -12.77
CA ASP A 35 21.42 14.07 -11.83
C ASP A 35 19.96 14.11 -11.41
N LEU A 36 19.13 13.29 -12.07
CA LEU A 36 17.73 13.09 -11.71
C LEU A 36 17.63 12.28 -10.40
N VAL A 37 17.84 12.94 -9.25
CA VAL A 37 17.80 12.34 -7.91
C VAL A 37 16.63 12.91 -7.09
N GLY A 38 16.07 12.11 -6.18
CA GLY A 38 15.01 12.52 -5.25
C GLY A 38 13.57 12.32 -5.76
N PHE A 39 12.60 12.68 -4.93
CA PHE A 39 11.17 12.58 -5.22
C PHE A 39 10.71 13.70 -6.16
N GLY A 40 10.78 13.47 -7.46
CA GLY A 40 10.32 14.42 -8.47
C GLY A 40 9.54 13.74 -9.61
N GLY A 41 8.71 14.52 -10.31
CA GLY A 41 7.92 14.05 -11.46
C GLY A 41 7.03 12.85 -11.10
N TRP A 42 7.05 11.81 -11.95
CA TRP A 42 6.29 10.57 -11.76
C TRP A 42 6.59 9.83 -10.43
N LEU A 43 7.79 10.00 -9.86
CA LEU A 43 8.10 9.37 -8.58
C LEU A 43 7.33 10.01 -7.40
N LEU A 44 6.96 11.29 -7.52
CA LEU A 44 6.13 11.95 -6.51
C LEU A 44 4.70 11.39 -6.52
N LEU A 45 4.14 11.13 -7.69
CA LEU A 45 2.82 10.49 -7.83
C LEU A 45 2.81 9.09 -7.20
N LEU A 46 3.86 8.30 -7.44
CA LEU A 46 4.04 7.01 -6.78
C LEU A 46 4.13 7.17 -5.25
N ALA A 47 4.84 8.19 -4.76
CA ALA A 47 4.98 8.45 -3.33
C ALA A 47 3.63 8.74 -2.67
N ILE A 48 2.80 9.56 -3.32
CA ILE A 48 1.45 9.88 -2.86
C ILE A 48 0.60 8.61 -2.87
N GLY A 49 0.60 7.84 -3.96
CA GLY A 49 -0.14 6.58 -4.06
C GLY A 49 0.26 5.57 -2.97
N GLN A 50 1.56 5.41 -2.74
CA GLN A 50 2.09 4.52 -1.71
C GLN A 50 1.72 5.01 -0.30
N THR A 51 1.66 6.32 -0.09
CA THR A 51 1.20 6.91 1.18
C THR A 51 -0.28 6.62 1.41
N LEU A 52 -1.12 6.75 0.38
CA LEU A 52 -2.56 6.54 0.48
C LEU A 52 -2.97 5.06 0.60
N SER A 53 -2.14 4.13 0.13
CA SER A 53 -2.42 2.68 0.12
C SER A 53 -2.86 2.11 1.49
N PRO A 54 -2.11 2.29 2.59
CA PRO A 54 -2.51 1.74 3.90
C PRO A 54 -3.80 2.37 4.43
N PHE A 55 -4.05 3.65 4.17
CA PHE A 55 -5.31 4.29 4.56
C PHE A 55 -6.49 3.74 3.79
N ARG A 56 -6.31 3.43 2.51
CA ARG A 56 -7.35 2.78 1.71
C ARG A 56 -7.68 1.40 2.28
N THR A 57 -6.69 0.58 2.59
CA THR A 57 -6.92 -0.76 3.18
C THR A 57 -7.63 -0.66 4.54
N LEU A 58 -7.28 0.32 5.38
CA LEU A 58 -7.97 0.56 6.65
C LEU A 58 -9.41 1.08 6.45
N ALA A 59 -9.64 1.92 5.44
CA ALA A 59 -10.97 2.42 5.09
C ALA A 59 -11.87 1.29 4.58
N GLU A 60 -11.32 0.37 3.78
CA GLU A 60 -12.01 -0.86 3.35
C GLU A 60 -12.41 -1.69 4.58
N LEU A 61 -11.50 -1.93 5.52
CA LEU A 61 -11.77 -2.64 6.77
C LEU A 61 -12.88 -1.99 7.61
N PHE A 62 -12.88 -0.65 7.70
CA PHE A 62 -13.91 0.11 8.41
C PHE A 62 -15.27 0.04 7.70
N SER A 63 -15.28 0.11 6.36
CA SER A 63 -16.50 0.02 5.56
C SER A 63 -17.15 -1.37 5.64
N SER A 64 -16.34 -2.43 5.81
CA SER A 64 -16.80 -3.81 5.99
C SER A 64 -17.36 -4.11 7.39
N SER A 65 -17.25 -3.17 8.35
CA SER A 65 -17.64 -3.39 9.74
C SER A 65 -19.10 -3.84 9.93
N GLN A 66 -20.03 -3.33 9.11
CA GLN A 66 -21.44 -3.75 9.16
C GLN A 66 -21.63 -5.17 8.63
N GLY A 67 -20.89 -5.55 7.57
CA GLY A 67 -20.87 -6.93 7.05
C GLY A 67 -20.27 -7.90 8.08
N TYR A 68 -19.20 -7.49 8.77
CA TYR A 68 -18.61 -8.27 9.85
C TYR A 68 -19.60 -8.51 10.99
N GLN A 69 -20.40 -7.52 11.38
CA GLN A 69 -21.43 -7.72 12.42
C GLN A 69 -22.46 -8.77 12.02
N GLN A 70 -22.85 -8.83 10.75
CA GLN A 70 -23.76 -9.86 10.25
C GLN A 70 -23.10 -11.24 10.27
N LEU A 71 -21.86 -11.33 9.80
CA LEU A 71 -21.10 -12.59 9.81
C LEU A 71 -20.85 -13.10 11.23
N LEU A 72 -20.59 -12.21 12.20
CA LEU A 72 -20.38 -12.59 13.61
C LEU A 72 -21.57 -13.33 14.24
N THR A 73 -22.78 -13.17 13.69
CA THR A 73 -23.97 -13.90 14.16
C THR A 73 -24.13 -15.30 13.54
N GLN A 74 -23.33 -15.63 12.53
CA GLN A 74 -23.34 -16.92 11.86
C GLN A 74 -22.36 -17.91 12.49
N PRO A 75 -22.64 -19.22 12.42
CA PRO A 75 -21.67 -20.24 12.79
C PRO A 75 -20.39 -20.08 11.97
N ASN A 76 -19.23 -20.18 12.62
CA ASN A 76 -17.88 -19.95 12.06
C ASN A 76 -17.57 -18.53 11.54
N GLY A 77 -18.55 -17.61 11.55
CA GLY A 77 -18.37 -16.24 11.08
C GLY A 77 -17.29 -15.44 11.83
N PRO A 78 -17.14 -15.54 13.16
CA PRO A 78 -16.02 -14.92 13.86
C PRO A 78 -14.64 -15.37 13.36
N LEU A 79 -14.52 -16.63 12.94
CA LEU A 79 -13.26 -17.17 12.45
C LEU A 79 -12.98 -16.73 10.99
N ALA A 80 -14.02 -16.57 10.17
CA ALA A 80 -13.92 -15.98 8.85
C ALA A 80 -13.44 -14.51 8.94
N VAL A 81 -14.12 -13.70 9.76
CA VAL A 81 -13.79 -12.28 9.99
C VAL A 81 -12.38 -12.11 10.56
N CYS A 82 -11.98 -12.96 11.52
CA CYS A 82 -10.64 -12.91 12.08
C CYS A 82 -9.56 -13.14 11.02
N GLY A 83 -9.75 -14.12 10.13
CA GLY A 83 -8.80 -14.40 9.05
C GLY A 83 -8.67 -13.23 8.06
N GLU A 84 -9.78 -12.65 7.63
CA GLU A 84 -9.80 -11.48 6.75
C GLU A 84 -9.08 -10.28 7.39
N ILE A 85 -9.39 -9.96 8.66
CA ILE A 85 -8.74 -8.86 9.40
C ILE A 85 -7.24 -9.10 9.50
N VAL A 86 -6.81 -10.30 9.90
CA VAL A 86 -5.37 -10.62 10.03
C VAL A 86 -4.66 -10.48 8.69
N LEU A 87 -5.27 -10.95 7.61
CA LEU A 87 -4.70 -10.91 6.28
C LEU A 87 -4.59 -9.46 5.76
N LEU A 88 -5.64 -8.65 5.93
CA LEU A 88 -5.64 -7.24 5.54
C LEU A 88 -4.66 -6.41 6.38
N LEU A 89 -4.55 -6.68 7.69
CA LEU A 89 -3.55 -6.03 8.55
C LEU A 89 -2.12 -6.41 8.16
N ALA A 90 -1.87 -7.68 7.81
CA ALA A 90 -0.58 -8.12 7.32
C ALA A 90 -0.21 -7.43 5.99
N PHE A 91 -1.19 -7.27 5.09
CA PHE A 91 -0.99 -6.54 3.83
C PHE A 91 -0.76 -5.04 4.06
N ALA A 92 -1.53 -4.40 4.96
CA ALA A 92 -1.30 -3.01 5.36
C ALA A 92 0.08 -2.81 5.98
N ALA A 93 0.56 -3.75 6.81
CA ALA A 93 1.91 -3.71 7.35
C ALA A 93 2.98 -3.78 6.24
N LEU A 94 2.80 -4.63 5.23
CA LEU A 94 3.68 -4.66 4.06
C LEU A 94 3.70 -3.31 3.32
N GLN A 95 2.54 -2.68 3.10
CA GLN A 95 2.46 -1.36 2.47
C GLN A 95 3.19 -0.28 3.29
N VAL A 96 3.10 -0.33 4.62
CA VAL A 96 3.85 0.57 5.53
C VAL A 96 5.36 0.31 5.45
N ILE A 97 5.80 -0.95 5.40
CA ILE A 97 7.22 -1.31 5.22
C ILE A 97 7.75 -0.74 3.90
N VAL A 98 6.98 -0.89 2.82
CA VAL A 98 7.32 -0.37 1.49
C VAL A 98 7.39 1.16 1.51
N LEU A 99 6.43 1.83 2.15
CA LEU A 99 6.43 3.28 2.33
C LEU A 99 7.64 3.75 3.13
N ALA A 100 7.95 3.07 4.24
CA ALA A 100 9.13 3.39 5.06
C ALA A 100 10.43 3.20 4.26
N ALA A 101 10.55 2.11 3.49
CA ALA A 101 11.68 1.88 2.60
C ALA A 101 11.78 2.97 1.51
N MET A 102 10.64 3.42 1.00
CA MET A 102 10.57 4.52 0.04
C MET A 102 11.07 5.82 0.66
N LEU A 103 10.47 6.27 1.77
CA LEU A 103 10.82 7.55 2.42
C LEU A 103 12.28 7.58 2.90
N ARG A 104 12.82 6.44 3.36
CA ARG A 104 14.23 6.29 3.75
C ARG A 104 15.20 6.14 2.57
N ARG A 105 14.71 6.22 1.32
CA ARG A 105 15.49 6.00 0.08
C ARG A 105 16.28 4.69 0.10
N SER A 106 15.73 3.65 0.74
CA SER A 106 16.40 2.38 0.91
C SER A 106 16.60 1.67 -0.43
N PRO A 107 17.75 1.03 -0.68
CA PRO A 107 17.94 0.22 -1.88
C PRO A 107 17.00 -0.98 -1.96
N ARG A 108 16.42 -1.40 -0.82
CA ARG A 108 15.43 -2.48 -0.75
C ARG A 108 14.04 -2.06 -1.20
N PHE A 109 13.77 -0.77 -1.42
CA PHE A 109 12.46 -0.28 -1.86
C PHE A 109 11.94 -1.04 -3.09
N LYS A 110 12.79 -1.25 -4.11
CA LYS A 110 12.40 -1.96 -5.34
C LYS A 110 11.94 -3.40 -5.10
N GLN A 111 12.58 -4.09 -4.15
CA GLN A 111 12.25 -5.47 -3.79
C GLN A 111 10.94 -5.51 -3.00
N TRP A 112 10.80 -4.67 -1.98
CA TRP A 112 9.56 -4.59 -1.20
C TRP A 112 8.36 -4.18 -2.05
N PHE A 113 8.53 -3.22 -2.95
CA PHE A 113 7.46 -2.78 -3.86
C PHE A 113 7.03 -3.91 -4.83
N LEU A 114 7.99 -4.74 -5.28
CA LEU A 114 7.69 -5.93 -6.07
C LEU A 114 6.90 -6.96 -5.24
N TYR A 115 7.30 -7.21 -3.99
CA TYR A 115 6.56 -8.11 -3.11
C TYR A 115 5.15 -7.62 -2.82
N GLN A 116 4.95 -6.31 -2.65
CA GLN A 116 3.60 -5.73 -2.53
C GLN A 116 2.75 -6.00 -3.77
N TRP A 117 3.31 -5.88 -4.98
CA TRP A 117 2.58 -6.17 -6.21
C TRP A 117 2.17 -7.64 -6.32
N ILE A 118 3.09 -8.57 -6.02
CA ILE A 118 2.81 -10.01 -6.02
C ILE A 118 1.82 -10.39 -4.91
N ALA A 119 1.87 -9.70 -3.77
CA ALA A 119 0.96 -9.94 -2.65
C ALA A 119 -0.49 -9.61 -2.98
N ILE A 120 -0.79 -8.71 -3.94
CA ILE A 120 -2.18 -8.36 -4.32
C ILE A 120 -3.00 -9.60 -4.72
N PRO A 121 -2.63 -10.38 -5.76
CA PRO A 121 -3.39 -11.56 -6.15
C PRO A 121 -3.36 -12.66 -5.08
N PHE A 122 -2.26 -12.76 -4.32
CA PHE A 122 -2.12 -13.77 -3.28
C PHE A 122 -3.08 -13.50 -2.10
N VAL A 123 -3.14 -12.26 -1.61
CA VAL A 123 -4.07 -11.83 -0.56
C VAL A 123 -5.51 -12.05 -1.02
N PHE A 124 -5.85 -11.62 -2.24
CA PHE A 124 -7.19 -11.82 -2.79
C PHE A 124 -7.60 -13.30 -2.87
N ALA A 125 -6.71 -14.16 -3.37
CA ALA A 125 -6.99 -15.59 -3.49
C ALA A 125 -7.07 -16.29 -2.12
N LEU A 126 -6.17 -15.94 -1.19
CA LEU A 126 -6.15 -16.51 0.15
C LEU A 126 -7.38 -16.10 0.95
N ASP A 127 -7.81 -14.85 0.83
CA ASP A 127 -9.04 -14.34 1.45
C ASP A 127 -10.28 -15.08 0.94
N ALA A 128 -10.44 -15.17 -0.38
CA ALA A 128 -11.57 -15.87 -1.00
C ALA A 128 -11.60 -17.36 -0.62
N PHE A 129 -10.43 -18.01 -0.60
CA PHE A 129 -10.31 -19.40 -0.21
C PHE A 129 -10.63 -19.60 1.28
N TRP A 130 -10.05 -18.78 2.16
CA TRP A 130 -10.31 -18.83 3.60
C TRP A 130 -11.81 -18.68 3.88
N THR A 131 -12.41 -17.61 3.38
CA THR A 131 -13.84 -17.32 3.60
C THR A 131 -14.74 -18.42 3.04
N SER A 132 -14.39 -19.01 1.88
CA SER A 132 -15.14 -20.14 1.28
C SER A 132 -15.06 -21.39 2.14
N THR A 133 -13.87 -21.74 2.62
CA THR A 133 -13.68 -22.94 3.44
C THR A 133 -14.34 -22.83 4.81
N ILE A 134 -14.26 -21.67 5.46
CA ILE A 134 -14.79 -21.46 6.82
C ILE A 134 -16.31 -21.33 6.84
N LEU A 135 -16.89 -20.62 5.86
CA LEU A 135 -18.34 -20.44 5.78
C LEU A 135 -19.04 -21.57 5.03
N GLY A 136 -18.30 -22.49 4.41
CA GLY A 136 -18.87 -23.56 3.57
C GLY A 136 -19.59 -23.02 2.33
N ALA A 137 -19.35 -21.76 1.97
CA ALA A 137 -19.98 -21.09 0.85
C ALA A 137 -19.21 -21.36 -0.45
N PRO A 138 -19.91 -21.56 -1.59
CA PRO A 138 -19.24 -21.78 -2.86
C PRO A 138 -18.45 -20.54 -3.27
N ILE A 139 -17.25 -20.75 -3.82
CA ILE A 139 -16.33 -19.65 -4.15
C ILE A 139 -16.93 -18.66 -5.15
N SER A 140 -17.90 -19.08 -5.99
CA SER A 140 -18.62 -18.20 -6.91
C SER A 140 -19.52 -17.16 -6.23
N GLN A 141 -19.94 -17.40 -4.98
CA GLN A 141 -20.70 -16.41 -4.19
C GLN A 141 -19.78 -15.39 -3.52
N ILE A 142 -18.55 -15.78 -3.19
CA ILE A 142 -17.54 -14.90 -2.57
C ILE A 142 -16.82 -14.09 -3.64
N LEU A 143 -16.48 -14.73 -4.76
CA LEU A 143 -15.78 -14.12 -5.88
C LEU A 143 -16.76 -13.38 -6.80
N THR A 144 -17.28 -12.25 -6.30
CA THR A 144 -18.17 -11.41 -7.11
C THR A 144 -17.41 -10.83 -8.31
N ARG A 145 -18.11 -10.62 -9.43
CA ARG A 145 -17.53 -10.03 -10.65
C ARG A 145 -16.88 -8.67 -10.37
N GLU A 146 -17.49 -7.89 -9.48
CA GLU A 146 -17.00 -6.58 -9.07
C GLU A 146 -15.72 -6.67 -8.23
N ALA A 147 -15.67 -7.58 -7.25
CA ALA A 147 -14.47 -7.80 -6.44
C ALA A 147 -13.29 -8.28 -7.32
N LEU A 148 -13.56 -9.20 -8.25
CA LEU A 148 -12.56 -9.67 -9.21
C LEU A 148 -12.08 -8.54 -10.13
N ALA A 149 -13.00 -7.73 -10.67
CA ALA A 149 -12.65 -6.59 -11.52
C ALA A 149 -11.79 -5.55 -10.79
N THR A 150 -12.14 -5.25 -9.53
CA THR A 150 -11.39 -4.31 -8.69
C THR A 150 -9.98 -4.83 -8.37
N SER A 151 -9.86 -6.12 -8.05
CA SER A 151 -8.57 -6.80 -7.79
C SER A 151 -7.68 -6.79 -9.03
N ILE A 152 -8.22 -7.13 -10.21
CA ILE A 152 -7.50 -7.09 -11.49
C ILE A 152 -7.05 -5.66 -11.80
N ALA A 153 -7.94 -4.67 -11.67
CA ALA A 153 -7.59 -3.27 -11.92
C ALA A 153 -6.46 -2.79 -11.00
N GLY A 154 -6.52 -3.13 -9.71
CA GLY A 154 -5.46 -2.85 -8.74
C GLY A 154 -4.13 -3.51 -9.13
N PHE A 155 -4.15 -4.79 -9.47
CA PHE A 155 -2.96 -5.53 -9.90
C PHE A 155 -2.30 -4.94 -11.15
N VAL A 156 -3.10 -4.63 -12.18
CA VAL A 156 -2.60 -4.03 -13.43
C VAL A 156 -2.02 -2.64 -13.17
N LEU A 157 -2.74 -1.80 -12.43
CA LEU A 157 -2.30 -0.43 -12.12
C LEU A 157 -0.99 -0.44 -11.32
N THR A 158 -0.88 -1.27 -10.28
CA THR A 158 0.36 -1.42 -9.51
C THR A 158 1.47 -2.03 -10.37
N GLY A 159 1.14 -2.95 -11.29
CA GLY A 159 2.10 -3.54 -12.23
C GLY A 159 2.76 -2.50 -13.16
N ILE A 160 1.98 -1.52 -13.64
CA ILE A 160 2.51 -0.38 -14.40
C ILE A 160 3.56 0.38 -13.58
N TRP A 161 3.27 0.61 -12.30
CA TRP A 161 4.22 1.26 -11.39
C TRP A 161 5.46 0.41 -11.11
N VAL A 162 5.34 -0.91 -11.02
CA VAL A 162 6.49 -1.82 -10.89
C VAL A 162 7.39 -1.68 -12.12
N ALA A 163 6.83 -1.73 -13.32
CA ALA A 163 7.58 -1.53 -14.55
C ALA A 163 8.31 -0.17 -14.56
N TYR A 164 7.63 0.89 -14.13
CA TYR A 164 8.24 2.21 -13.95
C TYR A 164 9.40 2.20 -12.93
N VAL A 165 9.22 1.60 -11.76
CA VAL A 165 10.24 1.53 -10.68
C VAL A 165 11.53 0.84 -11.15
N TYR A 166 11.41 -0.20 -11.97
CA TYR A 166 12.58 -0.92 -12.47
C TYR A 166 13.24 -0.26 -13.69
N LYS A 167 12.47 0.40 -14.55
CA LYS A 167 13.00 1.04 -15.78
C LYS A 167 13.46 2.48 -15.59
N SER A 168 12.92 3.21 -14.60
CA SER A 168 13.18 4.64 -14.43
C SER A 168 14.60 4.94 -13.96
N VAL A 169 15.31 5.78 -14.72
CA VAL A 169 16.64 6.31 -14.35
C VAL A 169 16.58 7.07 -13.03
N ARG A 170 15.53 7.87 -12.81
CA ARG A 170 15.34 8.62 -11.56
C ARG A 170 15.22 7.70 -10.36
N VAL A 171 14.45 6.62 -10.47
CA VAL A 171 14.29 5.64 -9.37
C VAL A 171 15.61 4.92 -9.11
N ARG A 172 16.36 4.55 -10.16
CA ARG A 172 17.69 3.97 -10.00
C ARG A 172 18.64 4.91 -9.27
N ASN A 173 18.62 6.21 -9.58
CA ASN A 173 19.49 7.18 -8.94
C ASN A 173 19.05 7.49 -7.49
N THR A 174 17.74 7.57 -7.22
CA THR A 174 17.20 7.85 -5.87
C THR A 174 17.37 6.69 -4.89
N PHE A 175 17.24 5.45 -5.35
CA PHE A 175 17.30 4.24 -4.50
C PHE A 175 18.54 3.37 -4.77
N GLY A 176 19.55 3.90 -5.45
CA GLY A 176 20.80 3.19 -5.72
C GLY A 176 21.68 3.09 -4.48
N ARG A 177 22.63 2.13 -4.45
CA ARG A 177 23.59 1.96 -3.34
C ARG A 177 24.39 3.23 -3.01
N ALA A 178 24.67 4.10 -4.00
CA ALA A 178 25.36 5.36 -3.79
C ALA A 178 24.54 6.35 -2.92
N ALA A 179 23.22 6.40 -3.07
CA ALA A 179 22.35 7.26 -2.27
C ALA A 179 22.25 6.83 -0.79
N ALA A 180 22.52 5.55 -0.49
CA ALA A 180 22.54 5.04 0.89
C ALA A 180 23.77 5.54 1.68
N GLY A 181 24.88 5.88 0.99
CA GLY A 181 26.08 6.45 1.62
C GLY A 181 25.87 7.88 2.12
N GLU A 182 25.12 8.70 1.38
CA GLU A 182 24.79 10.08 1.79
C GLU A 182 23.85 10.14 2.99
N VAL A 183 22.94 9.17 3.16
CA VAL A 183 22.03 9.11 4.32
C VAL A 183 22.75 8.61 5.59
N ALA A 184 23.82 7.84 5.44
CA ALA A 184 24.64 7.38 6.58
C ALA A 184 25.65 8.44 7.06
N ALA A 185 25.91 9.47 6.25
CA ALA A 185 26.85 10.56 6.55
C ALA A 185 26.17 11.85 7.05
N ALA A 186 24.84 11.86 7.15
CA ALA A 186 24.01 12.99 7.59
C ALA A 186 23.27 12.67 8.89
#